data_AF-A0A970UC03-F1
#
_entry.id   AF-A0A970UC03-F1
#
_cell.length_a   1.000
_cell.length_b   1.000
_cell.length_c   1.000
_cell.angle_alpha   90.00
_cell.angle_beta   90.00
_cell.angle_gamma   90.00
#
_symmetry.space_group_name_H-M   'P 1'
#
loop_
_entity.id
_entity.type
_entity.pdbx_description
1 polymer ?
#
loop_
_entity_poly.entity_id
_entity_poly.type
_entity_poly.pdbx_seq_one_letter_code
_entity_poly.pdbx_strand_id
1 'polypeptide(L)'
;METLEKRDYIHSHLHLIDEKVIKQLYQNMYSEFEENDTIVGFNPYGKPIEKQQVLADLIEAEKQIESGEYITLKELEEDSKTW
;
A
#
# COMPACT_ATOMS: atom_id res chain seq x y z
N MET A 1 21.64 5.65 19.74
CA MET A 1 21.73 6.02 18.32
C MET A 1 20.32 6.25 17.81
N GLU A 2 19.99 7.52 17.59
CA GLU A 2 18.71 7.96 17.04
C GLU A 2 18.62 7.63 15.54
N THR A 3 17.41 7.66 14.98
CA THR A 3 17.16 7.26 13.58
C THR A 3 17.98 8.05 12.57
N LEU A 4 18.21 9.34 12.80
CA LEU A 4 19.04 10.19 11.94
C LEU A 4 20.50 9.73 11.93
N GLU A 5 21.07 9.47 13.10
CA GLU A 5 22.45 9.02 13.25
C GLU A 5 22.69 7.67 12.57
N LYS A 6 21.70 6.77 12.62
CA LYS A 6 21.76 5.48 11.91
C LYS A 6 21.75 5.66 10.39
N ARG A 7 20.95 6.60 9.86
CA ARG A 7 20.90 6.89 8.41
C ARG A 7 22.22 7.46 7.91
N ASP A 8 22.78 8.42 8.64
CA ASP A 8 24.07 9.04 8.28
C ASP A 8 25.21 8.01 8.31
N TYR A 9 25.19 7.12 9.31
CA TYR A 9 26.13 6.01 9.39
C TYR A 9 26.03 5.05 8.19
N ILE A 10 24.82 4.62 7.84
CA ILE A 10 24.59 3.74 6.67
C ILE A 10 25.08 4.41 5.39
N HIS A 11 24.70 5.68 5.16
CA HIS A 11 25.07 6.40 3.94
C HIS A 11 26.59 6.57 3.79
N SER A 12 27.28 6.93 4.88
CA SER A 12 28.74 7.14 4.87
C SER A 12 29.55 5.85 4.68
N HIS A 13 28.99 4.69 5.03
CA HIS A 13 29.69 3.41 4.97
C HIS A 13 29.20 2.51 3.82
N LEU A 14 28.17 2.89 3.08
CA LEU A 14 27.53 2.07 2.05
C LEU A 14 28.53 1.47 1.04
N HIS A 15 29.51 2.28 0.60
CA HIS A 15 30.52 1.87 -0.38
C HIS A 15 31.58 0.90 0.18
N LEU A 16 31.64 0.72 1.50
CA LEU A 16 32.58 -0.16 2.18
C LEU A 16 31.96 -1.54 2.49
N ILE A 17 30.66 -1.71 2.25
CA ILE A 17 29.91 -2.93 2.56
C ILE A 17 30.13 -3.97 1.47
N ASP A 18 30.19 -5.24 1.87
CA ASP A 18 30.31 -6.36 0.97
C ASP A 18 29.04 -6.59 0.12
N GLU A 19 29.23 -7.15 -1.07
CA GLU A 19 28.15 -7.34 -2.04
C GLU A 19 26.99 -8.16 -1.47
N LYS A 20 27.27 -9.14 -0.59
CA LYS A 20 26.23 -9.98 0.02
C LYS A 20 25.28 -9.15 0.89
N VAL A 21 25.80 -8.25 1.73
CA VAL A 21 24.98 -7.40 2.59
C VAL A 21 24.26 -6.34 1.76
N ILE A 22 24.90 -5.79 0.73
CA ILE A 22 24.22 -4.88 -0.22
C ILE A 22 23.03 -5.57 -0.90
N LYS A 23 23.16 -6.82 -1.33
CA LYS A 23 22.04 -7.58 -1.91
C LYS A 23 20.89 -7.75 -0.93
N GLN A 24 21.18 -8.06 0.33
CA GLN A 24 20.14 -8.20 1.36
C GLN A 24 19.45 -6.86 1.65
N LEU A 25 20.23 -5.78 1.78
CA LEU A 25 19.69 -4.44 1.99
C LEU A 25 18.81 -4.00 0.81
N TYR A 26 19.26 -4.23 -0.42
CA TYR A 26 18.49 -3.96 -1.63
C TYR A 26 17.18 -4.74 -1.65
N GLN A 27 17.19 -6.04 -1.38
CA GLN A 27 15.95 -6.85 -1.38
C GLN A 27 14.97 -6.35 -0.31
N ASN A 28 15.45 -6.05 0.89
CA ASN A 28 14.59 -5.52 1.95
C ASN A 28 13.99 -4.14 1.58
N MET A 29 14.79 -3.26 1.00
CA MET A 29 14.31 -1.95 0.53
C MET A 29 13.34 -2.09 -0.64
N TYR A 30 13.64 -2.96 -1.60
CA TYR A 30 12.79 -3.21 -2.76
C TYR A 30 11.45 -3.81 -2.32
N SER A 31 11.42 -4.75 -1.37
CA SER A 31 10.16 -5.26 -0.81
C SER A 31 9.37 -4.19 -0.06
N GLU A 32 10.05 -3.31 0.69
CA GLU A 32 9.38 -2.25 1.45
C GLU A 32 8.83 -1.13 0.55
N PHE A 33 9.54 -0.78 -0.53
CA PHE A 33 9.20 0.39 -1.34
C PHE A 33 8.54 0.04 -2.68
N GLU A 34 8.92 -1.08 -3.32
CA GLU A 34 8.58 -1.39 -4.72
C GLU A 34 7.64 -2.59 -4.86
N GLU A 35 7.65 -3.56 -3.94
CA GLU A 35 6.66 -4.67 -3.95
C GLU A 35 5.22 -4.17 -3.67
N ASN A 36 5.14 -2.96 -3.13
CA ASN A 36 3.92 -2.22 -2.87
C ASN A 36 3.25 -1.62 -4.13
N ASP A 37 4.02 -1.43 -5.20
CA ASP A 37 3.54 -0.98 -6.52
C ASP A 37 3.09 -2.14 -7.42
N THR A 38 2.90 -3.33 -6.85
CA THR A 38 2.37 -4.47 -7.60
C THR A 38 0.96 -4.14 -8.10
N ILE A 39 0.81 -4.02 -9.43
CA ILE A 39 -0.49 -3.83 -10.08
C ILE A 39 -1.31 -5.11 -9.93
N VAL A 40 -2.46 -5.00 -9.25
CA VAL A 40 -3.38 -6.13 -8.98
C VAL A 40 -4.63 -6.11 -9.86
N GLY A 41 -4.87 -5.01 -10.59
CA GLY A 41 -5.98 -4.90 -11.52
C GLY A 41 -6.04 -3.56 -12.24
N PHE A 42 -7.14 -3.34 -12.97
CA PHE A 42 -7.44 -2.06 -13.60
C PHE A 42 -8.86 -1.65 -13.27
N ASN A 43 -9.07 -0.36 -13.05
CA ASN A 43 -10.41 0.18 -12.83
C ASN A 43 -11.21 0.27 -14.16
N PRO A 44 -12.51 0.61 -14.12
CA PRO A 44 -13.34 0.74 -15.33
C PRO A 44 -12.85 1.77 -16.35
N TYR A 45 -11.94 2.67 -15.95
CA TYR A 45 -11.32 3.68 -16.81
C TYR A 45 -9.95 3.26 -17.34
N GLY A 46 -9.53 2.01 -17.09
CA GLY A 46 -8.24 1.47 -17.52
C GLY A 46 -7.04 1.96 -16.71
N LYS A 47 -7.23 2.61 -15.56
CA LYS A 47 -6.12 2.98 -14.66
C LYS A 47 -5.69 1.78 -13.83
N PRO A 48 -4.38 1.55 -13.64
CA PRO A 48 -3.88 0.48 -12.79
C PRO A 48 -4.33 0.69 -11.34
N ILE A 49 -4.58 -0.42 -10.65
CA ILE A 49 -4.86 -0.47 -9.22
C ILE A 49 -3.70 -1.20 -8.57
N GLU A 50 -3.04 -0.55 -7.62
CA GLU A 50 -1.91 -1.09 -6.87
C GLU A 50 -2.38 -1.88 -5.65
N LYS A 51 -1.57 -2.86 -5.23
CA LYS A 51 -1.85 -3.72 -4.07
C LYS A 51 -2.08 -2.91 -2.79
N GLN A 52 -1.27 -1.88 -2.55
CA GLN A 52 -1.43 -1.01 -1.38
C GLN A 52 -2.79 -0.30 -1.37
N GLN A 53 -3.22 0.20 -2.54
CA GLN A 53 -4.51 0.87 -2.66
C GLN A 53 -5.66 -0.08 -2.29
N VAL A 54 -5.63 -1.32 -2.79
CA VAL A 54 -6.65 -2.32 -2.43
C VAL A 54 -6.65 -2.62 -0.93
N LEU A 55 -5.47 -2.75 -0.30
CA LEU A 55 -5.37 -2.99 1.13
C LEU A 55 -5.92 -1.82 1.95
N ALA A 56 -5.63 -0.58 1.54
CA ALA A 56 -6.19 0.62 2.17
C ALA A 56 -7.71 0.68 2.02
N ASP A 57 -8.23 0.40 0.83
CA ASP A 57 -9.67 0.39 0.54
C ASP A 57 -10.40 -0.67 1.38
N LEU A 58 -9.79 -1.85 1.58
CA LEU A 58 -10.37 -2.90 2.42
C LEU A 58 -10.46 -2.50 3.90
N ILE A 59 -9.39 -1.91 4.45
CA ILE A 59 -9.37 -1.44 5.84
C ILE A 59 -10.44 -0.36 6.07
N GLU A 60 -10.57 0.56 5.11
CA GLU A 60 -11.60 1.60 5.19
C GLU A 60 -13.01 1.01 5.05
N ALA A 61 -13.23 0.05 4.15
CA ALA A 61 -14.51 -0.62 4.01
C ALA A 61 -14.90 -1.41 5.28
N GLU A 62 -13.96 -2.08 5.94
CA GLU A 62 -14.21 -2.74 7.23
C GLU A 62 -14.69 -1.75 8.29
N LYS A 63 -14.02 -0.59 8.38
CA LYS A 63 -14.40 0.48 9.31
C LYS A 63 -15.79 1.05 9.01
N GLN A 64 -16.13 1.24 7.73
CA GLN A 64 -17.45 1.70 7.31
C GLN A 64 -18.55 0.69 7.67
N ILE A 65 -18.27 -0.61 7.53
CA ILE A 65 -19.19 -1.67 7.96
C ILE A 65 -19.39 -1.61 9.48
N GLU A 66 -18.31 -1.47 10.25
CA GLU A 66 -18.39 -1.37 11.72
C GLU A 66 -19.13 -0.11 12.20
N SER A 67 -18.96 1.02 11.52
CA SER A 67 -19.65 2.27 11.86
C SER A 67 -21.10 2.35 11.36
N GLY A 68 -21.52 1.39 10.52
CA GLY A 68 -22.84 1.40 9.88
C GLY A 68 -22.93 2.33 8.67
N GLU A 69 -21.80 2.84 8.16
CA GLU A 69 -21.68 3.67 6.96
C GLU A 69 -21.68 2.80 5.68
N TYR A 70 -22.66 1.92 5.53
CA TYR A 70 -22.84 1.11 4.32
C TYR A 70 -24.25 1.29 3.75
N ILE A 71 -24.39 0.98 2.47
CA ILE A 71 -25.69 0.86 1.81
C ILE A 71 -25.84 -0.56 1.29
N THR A 72 -27.00 -1.17 1.52
CA THR A 72 -27.31 -2.48 0.96
C THR A 72 -27.79 -2.35 -0.48
N LEU A 73 -27.66 -3.43 -1.25
CA LEU A 73 -28.19 -3.48 -2.62
C LEU A 73 -29.70 -3.18 -2.66
N LYS A 74 -30.44 -3.61 -1.64
CA LYS A 74 -31.87 -3.35 -1.53
C LYS A 74 -32.18 -1.87 -1.33
N GLU A 75 -31.46 -1.19 -0.43
CA GLU A 75 -31.62 0.26 -0.21
C GLU A 75 -31.26 1.03 -1.47
N LEU A 76 -30.17 0.65 -2.16
CA LEU A 76 -29.79 1.25 -3.43
C LEU A 76 -30.87 1.07 -4.52
N GLU A 77 -31.49 -0.11 -4.61
CA GLU A 77 -32.61 -0.37 -5.52
C GLU A 77 -33.85 0.47 -5.18
N GLU A 78 -34.15 0.65 -3.89
CA GLU A 78 -35.26 1.50 -3.43
C GLU A 78 -35.00 2.97 -3.77
N ASP A 79 -33.80 3.48 -3.49
CA ASP A 79 -33.40 4.85 -3.80
C ASP A 79 -33.46 5.14 -5.31
N SER A 80 -33.01 4.18 -6.13
CA SER A 80 -32.98 4.32 -7.60
C SER A 80 -34.36 4.52 -8.24
N LYS A 81 -35.44 4.07 -7.58
CA LYS A 81 -36.82 4.24 -8.06
C LYS A 81 -37.32 5.68 -7.90
N THR A 82 -36.63 6.48 -7.11
CA THR A 82 -36.99 7.86 -6.77
C THR A 82 -36.07 8.89 -7.42
N TRP A 83 -35.12 8.44 -8.23
CA TRP A 83 -34.20 9.28 -9.00
C TRP A 83 -34.77 9.74 -10.34
#